data_AF-A0A9E2ZLJ5-F1
#
_entry.id   AF-A0A9E2ZLJ5-F1
#
_cell.length_a   1.000
_cell.length_b   1.000
_cell.length_c   1.000
_cell.angle_alpha   90.00
_cell.angle_beta   90.00
_cell.angle_gamma   90.00
#
_symmetry.space_group_name_H-M   'P 1'
#
loop_
_entity.id
_entity.type
_entity.pdbx_description
1 polymer ?
#
loop_
_entity_poly.entity_id
_entity_poly.type
_entity_poly.pdbx_seq_one_letter_code
_entity_poly.pdbx_strand_id
1 'polypeptide(L)' 'MPTKLVFESYGRTLDSLEKGVGATLWLVTDRKLDRVSGTFFNGRTEARADRGTYDGDTRRRLWDLSERLCGLR' A
#
# COMPACT_ATOMS: atom_id res chain seq x y z
N MET A 1 -6.39 -5.46 -8.88
CA MET A 1 -7.67 -5.66 -8.18
C MET A 1 -8.77 -4.85 -8.84
N PRO A 2 -9.97 -5.41 -9.05
CA PRO A 2 -11.14 -4.74 -9.61
C PRO A 2 -11.80 -3.81 -8.59
N THR A 3 -11.09 -2.76 -8.17
CA THR A 3 -11.67 -1.72 -7.30
C THR A 3 -12.31 -0.62 -8.14
N LYS A 4 -13.34 0.02 -7.59
CA LYS A 4 -13.98 1.18 -8.19
C LYS A 4 -12.97 2.29 -8.53
N LEU A 5 -12.07 2.58 -7.58
CA LEU A 5 -11.01 3.58 -7.75
C LEU A 5 -10.12 3.30 -8.96
N VAL A 6 -9.70 2.04 -9.18
CA VAL A 6 -8.86 1.66 -10.32
C VAL A 6 -9.63 1.82 -11.64
N PHE A 7 -10.89 1.39 -11.67
CA PHE A 7 -11.70 1.51 -12.88
C PHE A 7 -11.93 2.98 -13.25
N GLU A 8 -12.28 3.83 -12.27
CA GLU A 8 -12.50 5.26 -12.49
C GLU A 8 -11.22 6.00 -12.90
N SER A 9 -10.05 5.55 -12.44
CA SER A 9 -8.76 6.16 -12.78
C SER A 9 -8.20 5.73 -14.13
N TYR A 10 -8.47 4.49 -14.57
CA TYR A 10 -7.80 3.88 -15.73
C TYR A 10 -8.76 3.38 -16.83
N GLY A 11 -10.07 3.46 -16.64
CA GLY A 11 -11.10 2.97 -17.57
C GLY A 11 -11.15 1.44 -17.73
N ARG A 12 -10.30 0.71 -16.99
CA ARG A 12 -10.22 -0.75 -16.98
C ARG A 12 -9.64 -1.24 -15.67
N THR A 13 -9.84 -2.52 -15.41
CA THR A 13 -9.14 -3.20 -14.32
C THR A 13 -7.69 -3.48 -14.71
N LEU A 14 -6.73 -3.16 -13.83
CA LEU A 14 -5.31 -3.43 -14.08
C LEU A 14 -4.86 -4.85 -13.70
N ASP A 15 -5.57 -5.51 -12.77
CA ASP A 15 -5.23 -6.85 -12.28
C ASP A 15 -6.48 -7.57 -11.75
N SER A 16 -6.48 -8.91 -11.81
CA SER A 16 -7.58 -9.73 -11.29
C SER A 16 -7.75 -9.64 -9.77
N LEU A 17 -8.88 -10.15 -9.27
CA LEU A 17 -9.13 -10.24 -7.84
C LEU A 17 -8.22 -11.28 -7.20
N GLU A 18 -8.10 -12.45 -7.81
CA GLU A 18 -7.31 -13.60 -7.34
C GLU A 18 -5.84 -13.21 -7.18
N LYS A 19 -5.29 -12.47 -8.14
CA LYS A 19 -3.89 -12.00 -8.06
C LYS A 19 -3.69 -11.02 -6.91
N GLY A 20 -4.62 -10.09 -6.70
CA GLY A 20 -4.54 -9.13 -5.59
C GLY A 20 -4.67 -9.79 -4.24
N VAL A 21 -5.68 -10.64 -4.06
CA VAL A 21 -5.89 -11.43 -2.84
C VAL A 21 -4.68 -12.32 -2.57
N GLY A 22 -4.16 -12.99 -3.60
CA GLY A 22 -2.98 -13.86 -3.49
C GLY A 22 -1.71 -13.12 -3.09
N ALA A 23 -1.52 -11.86 -3.50
CA ALA A 23 -0.40 -11.03 -3.08
C ALA A 23 -0.55 -10.61 -1.61
N THR A 24 -1.73 -10.14 -1.20
CA THR A 24 -2.00 -9.74 0.18
C THR A 24 -1.90 -10.92 1.15
N LEU A 25 -2.47 -12.07 0.80
CA LEU A 25 -2.38 -13.28 1.62
C LEU A 25 -0.93 -13.74 1.79
N TRP A 26 -0.13 -13.70 0.72
CA TRP A 26 1.30 -13.99 0.78
C TRP A 26 2.03 -13.05 1.75
N LEU A 27 1.79 -11.74 1.68
CA LEU A 27 2.41 -10.75 2.57
C LEU A 27 2.09 -11.02 4.06
N VAL A 28 0.87 -11.47 4.36
CA VAL A 28 0.40 -11.73 5.74
C VAL A 28 0.86 -13.08 6.29
N THR A 29 1.09 -14.09 5.43
CA THR A 29 1.24 -15.49 5.87
C THR A 29 2.60 -16.12 5.59
N ASP A 30 3.42 -15.54 4.70
CA ASP A 30 4.75 -16.09 4.40
C ASP A 30 5.72 -15.78 5.54
N ARG A 31 6.13 -16.84 6.25
CA ARG A 31 7.07 -16.77 7.39
C ARG A 31 8.42 -16.15 7.04
N LYS A 32 8.80 -16.10 5.76
CA LYS A 32 10.02 -15.40 5.33
C LYS A 32 9.95 -13.88 5.55
N LEU A 33 8.74 -13.34 5.74
CA LEU A 33 8.49 -11.91 5.89
C LEU A 33 8.29 -11.49 7.36
N ASP A 34 8.33 -12.41 8.32
CA ASP A 34 8.04 -12.14 9.75
C ASP A 34 8.89 -11.00 10.36
N ARG A 35 10.08 -10.75 9.82
CA ARG A 35 11.00 -9.70 10.29
C ARG A 35 11.23 -8.59 9.27
N VAL A 36 10.47 -8.59 8.18
CA VAL A 36 10.58 -7.57 7.13
C VAL A 36 9.65 -6.41 7.48
N SER A 37 10.23 -5.21 7.57
CA SER A 37 9.48 -3.97 7.83
C SER A 37 10.04 -2.83 6.99
N GLY A 38 9.19 -1.88 6.64
CA GLY A 38 9.55 -0.72 5.82
C GLY A 38 9.74 -1.01 4.32
N THR A 39 9.49 -2.24 3.87
CA THR A 39 9.62 -2.65 2.47
C THR A 39 8.29 -2.48 1.72
N PHE A 40 8.37 -1.95 0.51
CA PHE A 40 7.23 -1.83 -0.40
C PHE A 40 7.25 -2.97 -1.42
N PHE A 41 6.09 -3.56 -1.68
CA PHE A 41 5.91 -4.61 -2.67
C PHE A 41 4.86 -4.18 -3.70
N ASN A 42 5.14 -4.44 -4.98
CA ASN A 42 4.15 -4.39 -6.04
C ASN A 42 3.78 -5.83 -6.42
N GLY A 43 2.61 -6.28 -5.96
CA GLY A 43 2.24 -7.69 -6.00
C GLY A 43 3.12 -8.50 -5.04
N ARG A 44 3.91 -9.44 -5.58
CA ARG A 44 4.86 -10.26 -4.81
C ARG A 44 6.34 -9.88 -5.06
N THR A 45 6.57 -8.74 -5.70
CA THR A 45 7.91 -8.27 -6.05
C THR A 45 8.25 -7.04 -5.22
N GLU A 46 9.42 -7.04 -4.58
CA GLU A 46 9.93 -5.84 -3.92
C GLU A 46 10.10 -4.72 -4.94
N ALA A 47 9.64 -3.53 -4.60
CA ALA A 47 9.67 -2.37 -5.47
C ALA A 47 9.97 -1.10 -4.68
N ARG A 48 10.21 -0.01 -5.40
CA ARG A 48 10.27 1.33 -4.81
C ARG A 48 8.97 2.05 -5.11
N ALA A 49 8.40 2.65 -4.07
CA ALA A 49 7.29 3.59 -4.23
C ALA A 49 7.81 4.89 -4.89
N ASP A 50 6.89 5.81 -5.17
CA ASP A 50 7.24 7.13 -5.65
C ASP A 50 8.26 7.81 -4.70
N ARG A 51 9.22 8.55 -5.27
CA ARG A 51 10.33 9.14 -4.51
C ARG A 51 9.85 10.07 -3.39
N GLY A 52 8.76 10.81 -3.61
CA GLY A 52 8.21 11.74 -2.62
C GLY A 52 7.67 11.04 -1.36
N THR A 53 7.32 9.75 -1.45
CA THR A 53 6.77 8.99 -0.31
C THR A 53 7.77 8.75 0.83
N TYR A 54 9.07 8.90 0.55
CA TYR A 54 10.13 8.67 1.53
C TYR A 54 10.50 9.93 2.33
N ASP A 55 9.97 11.10 1.97
CA ASP A 55 10.23 12.34 2.71
C ASP A 55 9.76 12.24 4.17
N GLY A 56 10.65 12.56 5.11
CA GLY A 56 10.40 12.37 6.54
C GLY A 56 9.42 13.41 7.10
N ASP A 57 9.53 14.65 6.65
CA ASP A 57 8.69 15.76 7.12
C ASP A 57 7.26 15.64 6.62
N THR A 58 7.09 15.28 5.33
CA THR A 58 5.78 15.02 4.74
C THR A 58 5.06 13.88 5.47
N ARG A 59 5.77 12.78 5.79
CA ARG A 59 5.18 11.65 6.54
C ARG A 59 4.74 12.05 7.94
N ARG A 60 5.56 12.80 8.69
CA ARG A 60 5.19 13.31 10.02
C ARG A 60 3.97 14.22 9.96
N ARG A 61 3.98 15.19 9.05
CA ARG A 61 2.87 16.14 8.90
C ARG A 61 1.57 15.45 8.52
N LEU A 62 1.64 14.44 7.64
CA LEU A 62 0.48 13.64 7.25
C LEU A 62 -0.10 12.88 8.45
N TRP A 63 0.75 12.29 9.29
CA TRP A 63 0.33 11.61 10.51
C TRP A 63 -0.44 12.56 11.45
N ASP A 64 0.16 13.68 11.81
CA ASP A 64 -0.43 14.65 12.75
C ASP A 64 -1.77 15.21 12.24
N LEU A 65 -1.84 15.49 10.93
CA LEU A 65 -3.08 15.96 10.31
C LEU A 65 -4.16 14.88 10.35
N SER A 66 -3.80 13.62 10.11
CA SER A 66 -4.74 12.49 10.09
C SER A 66 -5.32 12.24 11.48
N GLU A 67 -4.49 12.26 12.53
CA GLU A 67 -4.96 12.12 13.91
C GLU A 67 -5.99 13.19 14.28
N ARG A 68 -5.72 14.46 13.91
CA ARG A 68 -6.66 15.56 14.14
C ARG A 68 -7.96 15.40 13.37
N LEU A 69 -7.89 15.02 12.09
CA LEU A 69 -9.08 14.83 11.25
C LEU A 69 -9.94 13.65 11.71
N CYS A 70 -9.32 12.64 12.34
CA CYS A 70 -10.01 11.49 12.91
C CYS A 70 -10.43 11.68 14.38
N GLY A 71 -10.17 12.85 14.99
CA GLY A 71 -10.51 13.13 16.39
C GLY A 71 -9.71 12.32 17.41
N LEU A 72 -8.53 11.82 17.03
CA LEU A 72 -7.60 11.13 17.93
C LEU A 72 -6.72 12.11 18.71
N ARG A 73 -6.68 13.38 18.28
CA ARG A 73 -5.99 14.52 18.91
C ARG A 73 -6.77 15.82 18.70
#